data_AF-A0A1F3DP72-F1
#
_entry.id   AF-A0A1F3DP72-F1
#
_cell.length_a   1.000
_cell.length_b   1.000
_cell.length_c   1.000
_cell.angle_alpha   90.00
_cell.angle_beta   90.00
_cell.angle_gamma   90.00
#
_symmetry.space_group_name_H-M   'P 1'
#
loop_
_entity.id
_entity.type
_entity.pdbx_description
1 polymer ?
#
loop_
_entity_poly.entity_id
_entity_poly.type
_entity_poly.pdbx_seq_one_letter_code
_entity_poly.pdbx_strand_id
1 'polypeptide(L)'
;MSADPGKRHGALGRKLCTEFLNSCNLSITGFKDALEAIEYHDDKDYLSHPEDNYVLDILSVADDIDAFGTIGIYRYSEIYLKRRISIRDIGWMIIKNAESRFENLEKRIKLSPEFKMKHRNRYNYLLDFFREYNAQLNSYDFCTPSPTGYCGIIQILANYDIREFSNIPDKYSKDPFITDFFINLSSENEFI
;
A
#
# COMPACT_ATOMS: atom_id res chain seq x y z
N MET A 1 1.38 -6.94 10.96
CA MET A 1 -0.10 -7.04 10.86
C MET A 1 -0.71 -6.07 11.86
N SER A 2 -1.66 -5.23 11.46
CA SER A 2 -2.32 -4.30 12.39
C SER A 2 -3.26 -5.06 13.32
N ALA A 3 -3.17 -4.80 14.63
CA ALA A 3 -4.02 -5.40 15.65
C ALA A 3 -5.47 -4.84 15.63
N ASP A 4 -5.69 -3.69 15.00
CA ASP A 4 -7.00 -3.11 14.73
C ASP A 4 -7.01 -2.56 13.30
N PRO A 5 -7.89 -3.03 12.39
CA PRO A 5 -7.98 -2.51 11.02
C PRO A 5 -8.91 -1.28 10.88
N GLY A 6 -9.53 -0.79 11.97
CA GLY A 6 -10.46 0.33 11.97
C GLY A 6 -9.83 1.69 12.27
N LYS A 7 -10.67 2.75 12.34
CA LYS A 7 -10.29 4.15 12.64
C LYS A 7 -9.47 4.36 13.91
N ARG A 8 -9.39 3.37 14.81
CA ARG A 8 -8.68 3.46 16.10
C ARG A 8 -7.25 2.93 16.05
N HIS A 9 -6.78 2.45 14.90
CA HIS A 9 -5.43 1.87 14.80
C HIS A 9 -4.34 2.88 15.16
N GLY A 10 -4.54 4.17 14.88
CA GLY A 10 -3.60 5.24 15.21
C GLY A 10 -3.45 5.39 16.71
N ALA A 11 -4.58 5.47 17.43
CA ALA A 11 -4.60 5.55 18.89
C ALA A 11 -3.97 4.32 19.55
N LEU A 12 -4.21 3.12 19.00
CA LEU A 12 -3.55 1.90 19.47
C LEU A 12 -2.03 1.94 19.21
N GLY A 13 -1.61 2.39 18.02
CA GLY A 13 -0.19 2.56 17.68
C GLY A 13 0.52 3.51 18.64
N ARG A 14 -0.12 4.65 18.94
CA ARG A 14 0.39 5.61 19.94
C ARG A 14 0.50 4.97 21.31
N LYS A 15 -0.52 4.23 21.74
CA LYS A 15 -0.51 3.54 23.05
C LYS A 15 0.65 2.57 23.15
N LEU A 16 0.82 1.68 22.16
CA LEU A 16 1.90 0.69 22.13
C LEU A 16 3.29 1.36 22.09
N CYS A 17 3.44 2.42 21.30
CA CYS A 17 4.69 3.19 21.25
C CYS A 17 4.99 3.85 22.61
N THR A 18 3.96 4.39 23.28
CA THR A 18 4.09 4.98 24.62
C THR A 18 4.53 3.94 25.65
N GLU A 19 3.94 2.75 25.63
CA GLU A 19 4.33 1.63 26.49
C GLU A 19 5.79 1.22 26.26
N PHE A 20 6.21 1.15 24.99
CA PHE A 20 7.60 0.86 24.61
C PHE A 20 8.58 1.95 25.11
N LEU A 21 8.28 3.23 24.87
CA LEU A 21 9.12 4.34 25.34
C LEU A 21 9.29 4.34 26.87
N ASN A 22 8.20 4.09 27.60
CA ASN A 22 8.24 3.97 29.05
C ASN A 22 9.10 2.77 29.50
N SER A 23 9.00 1.63 28.82
CA SER A 23 9.83 0.46 29.13
C SER A 23 11.32 0.70 28.93
N CYS A 24 11.67 1.66 28.06
CA CYS A 24 13.03 2.11 27.79
C CYS A 24 13.48 3.28 28.68
N ASN A 25 12.67 3.71 29.66
CA ASN A 25 12.90 4.91 30.48
C ASN A 25 13.08 6.21 29.65
N LEU A 26 12.40 6.32 28.51
CA LEU A 26 12.42 7.52 27.66
C LEU A 26 11.27 8.46 28.00
N SER A 27 11.53 9.78 27.95
CA SER A 27 10.50 10.79 28.22
C SER A 27 9.52 10.92 27.05
N ILE A 28 8.23 10.70 27.31
CA ILE A 28 7.14 10.85 26.33
C ILE A 28 7.13 12.25 25.70
N THR A 29 7.44 13.30 26.49
CA THR A 29 7.42 14.69 25.99
C THR A 29 8.42 14.94 24.88
N GLY A 30 9.57 14.24 24.89
CA GLY A 30 10.58 14.34 23.83
C GLY A 30 10.16 13.66 22.52
N PHE A 31 9.11 12.83 22.54
CA PHE A 31 8.59 12.09 21.39
C PHE A 31 7.18 12.52 21.00
N LYS A 32 6.71 13.69 21.47
CA LYS A 32 5.36 14.19 21.22
C LYS A 32 5.00 14.15 19.72
N ASP A 33 5.85 14.73 18.88
CA ASP A 33 5.60 14.83 17.43
C ASP A 33 5.52 13.46 16.77
N ALA A 34 6.38 12.52 17.18
CA ALA A 34 6.38 11.15 16.67
C ALA A 34 5.12 10.38 17.11
N LEU A 35 4.68 10.54 18.37
CA LEU A 35 3.47 9.91 18.88
C LEU A 35 2.21 10.48 18.22
N GLU A 36 2.18 11.78 17.91
CA GLU A 36 1.14 12.40 17.10
C GLU A 36 1.19 11.90 15.66
N ALA A 37 2.37 11.80 15.05
CA ALA A 37 2.52 11.25 13.71
C ALA A 37 1.96 9.82 13.62
N ILE A 38 2.31 8.95 14.58
CA ILE A 38 1.80 7.58 14.65
C ILE A 38 0.27 7.56 14.75
N GLU A 39 -0.31 8.46 15.55
CA GLU A 39 -1.76 8.50 15.75
C GLU A 39 -2.52 9.02 14.52
N TYR A 40 -2.01 10.07 13.88
CA TYR A 40 -2.77 10.86 12.90
C TYR A 40 -2.35 10.67 11.43
N HIS A 41 -1.30 9.89 11.11
CA HIS A 41 -0.83 9.75 9.71
C HIS A 41 -1.87 9.18 8.73
N ASP A 42 -2.88 8.47 9.22
CA ASP A 42 -3.98 7.94 8.40
C ASP A 42 -5.27 8.76 8.53
N ASP A 43 -5.26 9.87 9.27
CA ASP A 43 -6.39 10.80 9.32
C ASP A 43 -6.44 11.62 8.03
N LYS A 44 -7.30 11.19 7.10
CA LYS A 44 -7.46 11.80 5.78
C LYS A 44 -8.41 13.00 5.78
N ASP A 45 -9.02 13.35 6.92
CA ASP A 45 -9.97 14.48 6.98
C ASP A 45 -9.28 15.83 7.22
N TYR A 46 -7.99 15.88 7.57
CA TYR A 46 -7.15 17.10 7.63
C TYR A 46 -7.78 18.34 8.33
N LEU A 47 -8.79 18.18 9.17
CA LEU A 47 -9.58 19.31 9.68
C LEU A 47 -8.86 20.13 10.75
N SER A 48 -7.76 19.64 11.33
CA SER A 48 -6.95 20.42 12.27
C SER A 48 -5.61 19.73 12.53
N HIS A 49 -4.62 19.93 11.67
CA HIS A 49 -3.25 19.58 12.02
C HIS A 49 -2.57 20.81 12.61
N PRO A 50 -1.86 20.68 13.75
CA PRO A 50 -1.00 21.76 14.22
C PRO A 50 0.03 22.04 13.13
N GLU A 51 0.14 23.30 12.71
CA GLU A 51 0.90 23.74 11.52
C GLU A 51 2.41 23.38 11.53
N ASP A 52 2.92 22.74 12.59
CA ASP A 52 4.34 22.54 12.86
C ASP A 52 4.81 21.07 13.03
N ASN A 53 3.94 20.05 12.85
CA ASN A 53 4.39 18.65 12.97
C ASN A 53 4.96 18.09 11.65
N TYR A 54 6.24 18.38 11.38
CA TYR A 54 6.96 17.90 10.20
C TYR A 54 7.10 16.37 10.13
N VAL A 55 7.14 15.69 11.28
CA VAL A 55 7.25 14.23 11.34
C VAL A 55 5.99 13.57 10.79
N LEU A 56 4.83 14.10 11.16
CA LEU A 56 3.53 13.67 10.63
C LEU A 56 3.44 13.91 9.12
N ASP A 57 3.90 15.07 8.63
CA ASP A 57 3.93 15.36 7.19
C ASP A 57 4.77 14.35 6.42
N ILE A 58 6.00 14.08 6.89
CA ILE A 58 6.91 13.11 6.25
C ILE A 58 6.29 11.72 6.28
N LEU A 59 5.80 11.28 7.44
CA LEU A 59 5.21 9.95 7.60
C LEU A 59 3.97 9.76 6.72
N SER A 60 3.09 10.76 6.66
CA SER A 60 1.88 10.71 5.84
C SER A 60 2.21 10.62 4.35
N VAL A 61 3.19 11.41 3.87
CA VAL A 61 3.66 11.33 2.49
C VAL A 61 4.29 9.97 2.22
N ALA A 62 5.15 9.48 3.12
CA ALA A 62 5.81 8.19 2.98
C ALA A 62 4.79 7.04 2.88
N ASP A 63 3.75 7.04 3.73
CA ASP A 63 2.70 6.02 3.69
C ASP A 63 1.87 6.10 2.39
N ASP A 64 1.51 7.30 1.94
CA ASP A 64 0.74 7.49 0.71
C ASP A 64 1.53 7.07 -0.54
N ILE A 65 2.82 7.41 -0.64
CA ILE A 65 3.63 7.06 -1.83
C ILE A 65 3.94 5.56 -1.92
N ASP A 66 3.93 4.85 -0.79
CA ASP A 66 4.14 3.40 -0.75
C ASP A 66 2.88 2.62 -1.17
N ALA A 67 1.75 3.31 -1.33
CA ALA A 67 0.52 2.76 -1.89
C ALA A 67 0.50 2.76 -3.44
N PHE A 68 1.53 3.25 -4.13
CA PHE A 68 1.56 3.36 -5.60
C PHE A 68 2.56 2.41 -6.27
N GLY A 69 2.42 2.20 -7.58
CA GLY A 69 3.32 1.36 -8.37
C GLY A 69 3.14 -0.13 -8.11
N THR A 70 4.18 -0.92 -8.40
CA THR A 70 4.16 -2.39 -8.28
C THR A 70 4.00 -2.81 -6.82
N ILE A 71 4.75 -2.18 -5.91
CA ILE A 71 4.58 -2.39 -4.46
C ILE A 71 3.17 -2.05 -4.01
N GLY A 72 2.59 -0.95 -4.51
CA GLY A 72 1.20 -0.58 -4.21
C GLY A 72 0.21 -1.68 -4.59
N ILE A 73 0.32 -2.23 -5.80
CA ILE A 73 -0.52 -3.36 -6.27
C ILE A 73 -0.39 -4.55 -5.33
N TYR A 74 0.83 -4.93 -4.96
CA TYR A 74 1.08 -6.02 -4.02
C TYR A 74 0.48 -5.74 -2.63
N ARG A 75 0.83 -4.61 -2.00
CA ARG A 75 0.39 -4.26 -0.64
C ARG A 75 -1.13 -4.20 -0.54
N TYR A 76 -1.79 -3.54 -1.49
CA TYR A 76 -3.24 -3.48 -1.50
C TYR A 76 -3.87 -4.86 -1.64
N SER A 77 -3.42 -5.64 -2.62
CA SER A 77 -3.95 -6.99 -2.86
C SER A 77 -3.76 -7.86 -1.62
N GLU A 78 -2.57 -7.87 -1.03
CA GLU A 78 -2.26 -8.63 0.18
C GLU A 78 -3.20 -8.25 1.34
N ILE A 79 -3.35 -6.95 1.62
CA ILE A 79 -4.21 -6.46 2.70
C ILE A 79 -5.67 -6.83 2.46
N TYR A 80 -6.18 -6.65 1.23
CA TYR A 80 -7.59 -6.85 0.92
C TYR A 80 -7.96 -8.32 0.90
N LEU A 81 -7.09 -9.17 0.35
CA LEU A 81 -7.24 -10.63 0.38
C LEU A 81 -7.21 -11.16 1.81
N LYS A 82 -6.28 -10.68 2.66
CA LYS A 82 -6.24 -11.03 4.10
C LYS A 82 -7.50 -10.58 4.85
N ARG A 83 -8.11 -9.46 4.43
CA ARG A 83 -9.40 -8.96 4.95
C ARG A 83 -10.61 -9.71 4.37
N ARG A 84 -10.40 -10.70 3.51
CA ARG A 84 -11.45 -11.49 2.84
C ARG A 84 -12.42 -10.61 2.04
N ILE A 85 -11.93 -9.51 1.50
CA ILE A 85 -12.68 -8.74 0.51
C ILE A 85 -12.81 -9.61 -0.74
N SER A 86 -14.00 -9.65 -1.31
CA SER A 86 -14.28 -10.40 -2.53
C SER A 86 -13.32 -9.96 -3.63
N ILE A 87 -12.74 -10.93 -4.35
CA ILE A 87 -11.90 -10.67 -5.54
C ILE A 87 -12.65 -9.82 -6.58
N ARG A 88 -13.98 -9.87 -6.64
CA ARG A 88 -14.78 -9.06 -7.56
C ARG A 88 -14.82 -7.57 -7.18
N ASP A 89 -14.54 -7.26 -5.91
CA ASP A 89 -14.65 -5.92 -5.36
C ASP A 89 -13.28 -5.25 -5.17
N ILE A 90 -12.20 -6.03 -4.99
CA ILE A 90 -10.89 -5.46 -4.62
C ILE A 90 -10.42 -4.37 -5.59
N GLY A 91 -10.56 -4.58 -6.91
CA GLY A 91 -10.01 -3.64 -7.89
C GLY A 91 -10.67 -2.27 -7.81
N TRP A 92 -12.00 -2.23 -7.71
CA TRP A 92 -12.75 -0.98 -7.54
C TRP A 92 -12.44 -0.27 -6.23
N MET A 93 -12.33 -1.03 -5.13
CA MET A 93 -12.05 -0.45 -3.82
C MET A 93 -10.62 0.10 -3.73
N ILE A 94 -9.66 -0.59 -4.35
CA ILE A 94 -8.25 -0.17 -4.38
C ILE A 94 -8.08 1.10 -5.21
N ILE A 95 -8.71 1.17 -6.38
CA ILE A 95 -8.73 2.40 -7.22
C ILE A 95 -9.21 3.59 -6.39
N LYS A 96 -10.35 3.46 -5.71
CA LYS A 96 -10.91 4.53 -4.88
C LYS A 96 -9.97 4.94 -3.72
N ASN A 97 -9.29 3.98 -3.10
CA ASN A 97 -8.34 4.29 -2.02
C ASN A 97 -7.11 5.02 -2.56
N ALA A 98 -6.56 4.55 -3.69
CA ALA A 98 -5.41 5.16 -4.34
C ALA A 98 -5.71 6.57 -4.84
N GLU A 99 -6.91 6.81 -5.39
CA GLU A 99 -7.39 8.14 -5.80
C GLU A 99 -7.32 9.13 -4.62
N SER A 100 -7.90 8.77 -3.48
CA SER A 100 -7.90 9.64 -2.29
C SER A 100 -6.48 9.96 -1.80
N ARG A 101 -5.58 8.96 -1.77
CA ARG A 101 -4.17 9.17 -1.39
C ARG A 101 -3.44 10.08 -2.39
N PHE A 102 -3.70 9.92 -3.68
CA PHE A 102 -3.05 10.71 -4.71
C PHE A 102 -3.54 12.17 -4.69
N GLU A 103 -4.84 12.41 -4.51
CA GLU A 103 -5.39 13.76 -4.31
C GLU A 103 -4.74 14.47 -3.11
N ASN A 104 -4.49 13.74 -2.02
CA ASN A 104 -3.80 14.29 -0.85
C ASN A 104 -2.34 14.64 -1.16
N LEU A 105 -1.64 13.79 -1.91
CA LEU A 105 -0.28 14.07 -2.37
C LEU A 105 -0.23 15.33 -3.26
N GLU A 106 -1.20 15.51 -4.16
CA GLU A 106 -1.26 16.66 -5.07
C GLU A 106 -1.44 18.00 -4.33
N LYS A 107 -2.27 18.01 -3.28
CA LYS A 107 -2.54 19.19 -2.45
C LYS A 107 -1.32 19.68 -1.66
N ARG A 108 -0.29 18.85 -1.45
CA ARG A 108 0.91 19.21 -0.69
C ARG A 108 1.81 20.16 -1.47
N ILE A 109 1.79 21.45 -1.13
CA ILE A 109 2.54 22.50 -1.83
C ILE A 109 4.07 22.42 -1.66
N LYS A 110 4.55 21.78 -0.57
CA LYS A 110 5.99 21.68 -0.26
C LYS A 110 6.74 20.64 -1.12
N LEU A 111 6.04 19.83 -1.91
CA LEU A 111 6.65 18.80 -2.76
C LEU A 111 6.97 19.34 -4.15
N SER A 112 8.15 19.00 -4.68
CA SER A 112 8.57 19.46 -6.00
C SER A 112 7.68 18.89 -7.12
N PRO A 113 7.52 19.59 -8.25
CA PRO A 113 6.80 19.08 -9.41
C PRO A 113 7.33 17.75 -9.92
N GLU A 114 8.65 17.54 -9.93
CA GLU A 114 9.32 16.31 -10.38
C GLU A 114 8.97 15.14 -9.46
N PHE A 115 8.96 15.37 -8.13
CA PHE A 115 8.55 14.38 -7.16
C PHE A 115 7.09 13.97 -7.37
N LYS A 116 6.19 14.95 -7.52
CA LYS A 116 4.77 14.68 -7.81
C LYS A 116 4.60 13.92 -9.12
N MET A 117 5.36 14.28 -10.16
CA MET A 117 5.31 13.60 -11.46
C MET A 117 5.76 12.15 -11.36
N LYS A 118 6.86 11.86 -10.64
CA LYS A 118 7.32 10.49 -10.38
C LYS A 118 6.22 9.63 -9.77
N HIS A 119 5.54 10.14 -8.74
CA HIS A 119 4.49 9.40 -8.06
C HIS A 119 3.16 9.36 -8.82
N ARG A 120 2.87 10.35 -9.68
CA ARG A 120 1.76 10.27 -10.65
C ARG A 120 1.94 9.08 -11.60
N ASN A 121 3.14 8.85 -12.10
CA ASN A 121 3.40 7.71 -12.99
C ASN A 121 3.16 6.37 -12.26
N ARG A 122 3.63 6.25 -11.01
CA ARG A 122 3.38 5.07 -10.16
C ARG A 122 1.89 4.87 -9.87
N TYR A 123 1.17 5.95 -9.60
CA TYR A 123 -0.27 5.93 -9.37
C TYR A 123 -1.04 5.50 -10.63
N ASN A 124 -0.71 6.06 -11.79
CA ASN A 124 -1.33 5.69 -13.06
C ASN A 124 -1.09 4.21 -13.40
N TYR A 125 0.13 3.71 -13.17
CA TYR A 125 0.43 2.28 -13.36
C TYR A 125 -0.49 1.39 -12.51
N LEU A 126 -0.71 1.75 -11.24
CA LEU A 126 -1.64 1.04 -10.36
C LEU A 126 -3.09 1.13 -10.86
N LEU A 127 -3.55 2.29 -11.31
CA LEU A 127 -4.89 2.45 -11.85
C LEU A 127 -5.12 1.57 -13.08
N ASP A 128 -4.19 1.62 -14.02
CA ASP A 128 -4.30 0.87 -15.27
C ASP A 128 -4.27 -0.64 -14.98
N PHE A 129 -3.42 -1.09 -14.05
CA PHE A 129 -3.43 -2.47 -13.58
C PHE A 129 -4.82 -2.91 -13.08
N PHE A 130 -5.43 -2.14 -12.18
CA PHE A 130 -6.72 -2.55 -11.60
C PHE A 130 -7.92 -2.34 -12.54
N ARG A 131 -7.81 -1.44 -13.53
CA ARG A 131 -8.79 -1.34 -14.62
C ARG A 131 -8.78 -2.58 -15.49
N GLU A 132 -7.60 -3.05 -15.90
CA GLU A 132 -7.47 -4.25 -16.70
C GLU A 132 -7.82 -5.51 -15.91
N TYR A 133 -7.45 -5.57 -14.62
CA TYR A 133 -7.96 -6.58 -13.69
C TYR A 133 -9.49 -6.64 -13.70
N ASN A 134 -10.16 -5.50 -13.51
CA ASN A 134 -11.62 -5.43 -13.49
C ASN A 134 -12.24 -5.84 -14.84
N ALA A 135 -11.60 -5.49 -15.96
CA ALA A 135 -12.04 -5.91 -17.29
C ALA A 135 -11.92 -7.43 -17.49
N GLN A 136 -10.84 -8.03 -16.98
CA GLN A 136 -10.55 -9.46 -17.10
C GLN A 136 -11.43 -10.33 -16.18
N LEU A 137 -11.98 -9.78 -15.09
CA LEU A 137 -12.78 -10.51 -14.07
C LEU A 137 -13.92 -11.37 -14.65
N ASN A 138 -14.55 -10.93 -15.75
CA ASN A 138 -15.73 -11.62 -16.29
C ASN A 138 -15.38 -12.88 -17.09
N SER A 139 -14.15 -12.98 -17.59
CA SER A 139 -13.70 -14.10 -18.43
C SER A 139 -12.66 -14.98 -17.75
N TYR A 140 -12.21 -14.62 -16.55
CA TYR A 140 -11.16 -15.32 -15.83
C TYR A 140 -11.69 -16.37 -14.85
N ASP A 141 -11.09 -17.56 -14.86
CA ASP A 141 -11.34 -18.62 -13.89
C ASP A 141 -10.26 -18.61 -12.80
N PHE A 142 -10.62 -18.17 -11.59
CA PHE A 142 -9.73 -18.03 -10.43
C PHE A 142 -9.24 -19.35 -9.81
N CYS A 143 -9.50 -20.48 -10.45
CA CYS A 143 -8.99 -21.79 -10.08
C CYS A 143 -8.16 -22.45 -11.19
N THR A 144 -7.79 -21.69 -12.23
CA THR A 144 -6.98 -22.23 -13.33
C THR A 144 -5.59 -22.66 -12.85
N PRO A 145 -5.07 -23.82 -13.29
CA PRO A 145 -3.70 -24.22 -13.01
C PRO A 145 -2.66 -23.41 -13.81
N SER A 146 -3.09 -22.56 -14.74
CA SER A 146 -2.21 -21.73 -15.56
C SER A 146 -2.65 -20.25 -15.47
N PRO A 147 -2.28 -19.53 -14.40
CA PRO A 147 -2.64 -18.13 -14.22
C PRO A 147 -2.06 -17.24 -15.32
N THR A 148 -2.83 -16.25 -15.81
CA THR A 148 -2.40 -15.31 -16.86
C THR A 148 -3.00 -13.91 -16.63
N GLY A 149 -2.30 -12.90 -17.14
CA GLY A 149 -2.70 -11.50 -17.04
C GLY A 149 -2.85 -10.98 -15.61
N TYR A 150 -3.64 -9.92 -15.47
CA TYR A 150 -3.86 -9.19 -14.22
C TYR A 150 -4.55 -10.03 -13.14
N CYS A 151 -5.59 -10.78 -13.50
CA CYS A 151 -6.26 -11.70 -12.58
C CYS A 151 -5.34 -12.85 -12.15
N GLY A 152 -4.45 -13.32 -13.03
CA GLY A 152 -3.47 -14.33 -12.70
C GLY A 152 -2.47 -13.89 -11.64
N ILE A 153 -2.03 -12.63 -11.68
CA ILE A 153 -1.22 -12.04 -10.60
C ILE A 153 -1.99 -12.12 -9.28
N ILE A 154 -3.23 -11.63 -9.23
CA ILE A 154 -4.04 -11.66 -8.01
C ILE A 154 -4.29 -13.10 -7.51
N GLN A 155 -4.52 -14.06 -8.41
CA GLN A 155 -4.66 -15.47 -8.04
C GLN A 155 -3.37 -16.00 -7.39
N ILE A 156 -2.20 -15.65 -7.91
CA ILE A 156 -0.92 -16.04 -7.30
C ILE A 156 -0.78 -15.38 -5.92
N LEU A 157 -1.06 -14.07 -5.81
CA LEU A 157 -1.02 -13.35 -4.53
C LEU A 157 -1.97 -13.93 -3.47
N ALA A 158 -3.11 -14.50 -3.89
CA ALA A 158 -4.09 -15.07 -2.98
C ALA A 158 -3.70 -16.45 -2.42
N ASN A 159 -2.86 -17.20 -3.14
CA ASN A 159 -2.59 -18.60 -2.84
C ASN A 159 -1.18 -18.89 -2.31
N TYR A 160 -0.26 -17.92 -2.35
CA TYR A 160 1.15 -18.17 -2.05
C TYR A 160 1.77 -17.14 -1.10
N ASP A 161 2.68 -17.62 -0.24
CA ASP A 161 3.54 -16.75 0.56
C ASP A 161 4.67 -16.24 -0.32
N ILE A 162 4.69 -14.94 -0.51
CA ILE A 162 5.49 -14.31 -1.55
C ILE A 162 6.96 -14.13 -1.18
N ARG A 163 7.33 -14.49 0.06
CA ARG A 163 8.72 -14.45 0.57
C ARG A 163 9.71 -15.33 -0.21
N GLU A 164 9.23 -16.07 -1.23
CA GLU A 164 10.03 -16.83 -2.19
C GLU A 164 10.15 -16.16 -3.58
N PHE A 165 10.15 -14.81 -3.64
CA PHE A 165 10.21 -14.00 -4.88
C PHE A 165 11.21 -14.47 -5.94
N SER A 166 12.36 -14.97 -5.53
CA SER A 166 13.47 -15.35 -6.40
C SER A 166 13.24 -16.60 -7.25
N ASN A 167 12.20 -17.40 -6.97
CA ASN A 167 11.87 -18.62 -7.72
C ASN A 167 10.47 -18.60 -8.39
N ILE A 168 9.79 -17.43 -8.41
CA ILE A 168 8.38 -17.33 -8.78
C ILE A 168 8.11 -17.49 -10.29
N PRO A 169 8.80 -16.81 -11.22
CA PRO A 169 8.38 -16.77 -12.62
C PRO A 169 8.11 -18.15 -13.23
N ASP A 170 9.11 -19.03 -13.26
CA ASP A 170 8.99 -20.34 -13.93
C ASP A 170 8.11 -21.36 -13.19
N LYS A 171 7.87 -21.14 -11.89
CA LYS A 171 7.09 -22.05 -11.04
C LYS A 171 5.58 -21.82 -11.16
N TYR A 172 5.14 -20.57 -11.36
CA TYR A 172 3.73 -20.21 -11.20
C TYR A 172 3.03 -19.79 -12.49
N SER A 173 3.75 -19.31 -13.50
CA SER A 173 3.16 -19.04 -14.82
C SER A 173 4.21 -18.97 -15.93
N LYS A 174 3.83 -19.35 -17.14
CA LYS A 174 4.64 -19.08 -18.34
C LYS A 174 4.31 -17.73 -18.98
N ASP A 175 3.43 -16.95 -18.37
CA ASP A 175 3.02 -15.64 -18.84
C ASP A 175 4.15 -14.60 -18.59
N PRO A 176 4.75 -14.02 -19.64
CA PRO A 176 5.80 -13.03 -19.49
C PRO A 176 5.37 -11.82 -18.66
N PHE A 177 4.09 -11.42 -18.72
CA PHE A 177 3.59 -10.30 -17.95
C PHE A 177 3.64 -10.57 -16.43
N ILE A 178 3.33 -11.80 -16.02
CA ILE A 178 3.39 -12.22 -14.62
C ILE A 178 4.85 -12.25 -14.16
N THR A 179 5.74 -12.81 -14.98
CA THR A 179 7.19 -12.82 -14.73
C THR A 179 7.74 -11.42 -14.54
N ASP A 180 7.45 -10.51 -15.46
CA ASP A 180 7.91 -9.12 -15.41
C ASP A 180 7.36 -8.39 -14.17
N PHE A 181 6.09 -8.62 -13.81
CA PHE A 181 5.53 -8.06 -12.58
C PHE A 181 6.33 -8.48 -11.33
N PHE A 182 6.66 -9.76 -11.18
CA PHE A 182 7.40 -10.24 -10.01
C PHE A 182 8.87 -9.84 -10.01
N ILE A 183 9.50 -9.70 -11.18
CA ILE A 183 10.84 -9.12 -11.31
C ILE A 183 10.82 -7.66 -10.86
N ASN A 184 9.86 -6.87 -11.35
CA ASN A 184 9.71 -5.47 -10.95
C ASN A 184 9.43 -5.35 -9.45
N LEU A 185 8.54 -6.18 -8.91
CA LEU A 185 8.23 -6.19 -7.48
C LEU A 185 9.47 -6.51 -6.61
N SER A 186 10.29 -7.46 -7.06
CA SER A 186 11.55 -7.80 -6.38
C SER A 186 12.53 -6.62 -6.42
N SER A 187 12.66 -5.97 -7.58
CA SER A 187 13.53 -4.80 -7.74
C SER A 187 13.07 -3.60 -6.91
N GLU A 188 11.76 -3.35 -6.79
CA GLU A 188 11.24 -2.24 -5.97
C GLU A 188 11.44 -2.53 -4.46
N ASN A 189 11.36 -3.80 -4.03
CA ASN A 189 11.56 -4.21 -2.64
C ASN A 189 13.01 -4.09 -2.15
N GLU A 190 14.02 -4.17 -3.03
CA GLU A 190 15.43 -3.96 -2.63
C GLU A 190 15.74 -2.51 -2.21
N PHE A 191 14.82 -1.58 -2.45
CA PHE A 191 14.95 -0.16 -2.10
C PHE A 191 14.10 0.28 -0.89
N ILE A 192 13.50 -0.66 -0.14
CA ILE A 192 12.80 -0.40 1.12
C ILE A 192 13.55 -1.04 2.30
#